data_AF-A0A0Q3GZV2-F1
#
_entry.id   AF-A0A0Q3GZV2-F1
#
_cell.length_a   1.000
_cell.length_b   1.000
_cell.length_c   1.000
_cell.angle_alpha   90.00
_cell.angle_beta   90.00
_cell.angle_gamma   90.00
#
_symmetry.space_group_name_H-M   'P 1'
#
loop_
_entity.id
_entity.type
_entity.pdbx_description
1 polymer ?
#
loop_
_entity_poly.entity_id
_entity_poly.type
_entity_poly.pdbx_seq_one_letter_code
_entity_poly.pdbx_strand_id
1 'polypeptide(L)'
;MGTGPTAPAASGHRGSLLLALLLGAAAAFLPLAEPSCPRDNSLVKDINQMHQSDYGRKGFSHITIAGALAHGMREVEVWLQTFGPGQRTPIHRHSCEEVFVVLKGRGTLLLGSTSLQYPGTPQEIPVFQNSTFTVPVNDPHQIYV
;
A
#
# COMPACT_ATOMS: atom_id res chain seq x y z
N MET A 1 -6.68 38.72 73.81
CA MET A 1 -6.86 39.25 72.43
C MET A 1 -5.50 39.29 71.76
N GLY A 2 -5.11 38.58 70.72
CA GLY A 2 -5.60 37.39 70.02
C GLY A 2 -4.40 36.95 69.17
N THR A 3 -3.92 35.73 69.38
CA THR A 3 -2.84 35.11 68.59
C THR A 3 -3.46 34.25 67.50
N GLY A 4 -3.02 34.41 66.26
CA GLY A 4 -3.29 33.45 65.20
C GLY A 4 -2.22 33.52 64.12
N PRO A 5 -1.40 32.47 63.92
CA PRO A 5 -0.61 32.34 62.71
C PRO A 5 -1.51 31.76 61.61
N THR A 6 -1.63 32.48 60.50
CA THR A 6 -2.18 31.95 59.25
C THR A 6 -1.18 30.98 58.63
N ALA A 7 -1.54 29.70 58.56
CA ALA A 7 -0.78 28.70 57.81
C ALA A 7 -0.91 28.97 56.29
N PRO A 8 0.16 28.87 55.49
CA PRO A 8 0.00 28.81 54.05
C PRO A 8 -0.47 27.40 53.66
N ALA A 9 -1.54 27.35 52.87
CA ALA A 9 -2.12 26.14 52.33
C ALA A 9 -1.11 25.41 51.43
N ALA A 10 -0.62 24.26 51.88
CA ALA A 10 0.09 23.30 51.04
C ALA A 10 -0.92 22.53 50.18
N SER A 11 -1.43 23.14 49.09
CA SER A 11 -2.39 22.48 48.18
C SER A 11 -1.96 22.41 46.71
N GLY A 12 -0.83 23.02 46.32
CA GLY A 12 -0.45 23.14 44.91
C GLY A 12 0.30 21.95 44.28
N HIS A 13 0.98 21.12 45.06
CA HIS A 13 1.94 20.14 44.50
C HIS A 13 1.30 18.81 44.07
N ARG A 14 0.23 18.36 44.75
CA ARG A 14 -0.43 17.08 44.41
C ARG A 14 -1.27 17.16 43.13
N GLY A 15 -1.90 18.31 42.87
CA GLY A 15 -2.68 18.54 41.64
C GLY A 15 -1.79 18.62 40.40
N SER A 16 -0.63 19.27 40.49
CA SER A 16 0.35 19.34 39.38
C SER A 16 0.95 17.98 39.03
N LEU A 17 1.26 17.13 40.02
CA LEU A 17 1.79 15.79 39.75
C LEU A 17 0.75 14.87 39.09
N LEU A 18 -0.51 14.91 39.54
CA LEU A 18 -1.59 14.13 38.95
C LEU A 18 -1.88 14.57 37.51
N LEU A 19 -1.88 15.87 37.25
CA LEU A 19 -2.11 16.43 35.92
C LEU A 19 -0.96 16.07 34.95
N ALA A 20 0.28 16.12 35.43
CA ALA A 20 1.45 15.69 34.64
C ALA A 20 1.44 14.19 34.32
N LEU A 21 1.03 13.34 35.28
CA LEU A 21 0.84 11.90 35.06
C LEU A 21 -0.29 11.59 34.07
N LEU A 22 -1.41 12.33 34.13
CA LEU A 22 -2.53 12.18 33.19
C LEU A 22 -2.16 12.65 31.77
N LEU A 23 -1.40 13.73 31.64
CA LEU A 23 -0.86 14.22 30.35
C LEU A 23 0.18 13.25 29.76
N GLY A 24 1.05 12.67 30.60
CA GLY A 24 2.03 11.67 30.17
C GLY A 24 1.38 10.36 29.72
N ALA A 25 0.32 9.91 30.42
CA ALA A 25 -0.46 8.75 30.02
C ALA A 25 -1.18 8.98 28.69
N ALA A 26 -1.77 10.17 28.46
CA ALA A 26 -2.46 10.50 27.21
C ALA A 26 -1.52 10.52 25.99
N ALA A 27 -0.26 10.94 26.17
CA ALA A 27 0.74 10.93 25.10
C ALA A 27 1.17 9.51 24.67
N ALA A 28 1.07 8.53 25.58
CA ALA A 28 1.36 7.12 25.29
C ALA A 28 0.25 6.41 24.48
N PHE A 29 -0.92 7.04 24.32
CA PHE A 29 -2.06 6.52 23.55
C PHE A 29 -2.31 7.25 22.22
N LEU A 30 -1.44 8.18 21.82
CA LEU A 30 -1.49 8.71 20.47
C LEU A 30 -1.00 7.61 19.51
N PRO A 31 -1.81 7.14 18.55
CA PRO A 31 -1.29 6.24 17.53
C PRO A 31 -0.16 6.96 16.82
N LEU A 32 1.05 6.39 16.86
CA LEU A 32 2.10 6.82 15.93
C LEU A 32 1.50 6.67 14.54
N ALA A 33 1.36 7.78 13.82
CA ALA A 33 0.94 7.72 12.43
C ALA A 33 2.01 6.91 11.68
N GLU A 34 1.64 5.71 11.26
CA GLU A 34 2.41 4.93 10.29
C GLU A 34 2.77 5.87 9.13
N PRO A 35 4.04 5.94 8.69
CA PRO A 35 4.41 6.79 7.59
C PRO A 35 3.53 6.45 6.40
N SER A 36 2.89 7.47 5.80
CA SER A 36 2.04 7.31 4.62
C SER A 36 2.78 6.73 3.41
N CYS A 37 4.12 6.67 3.49
CA CYS A 37 5.01 6.04 2.51
C CYS A 37 6.08 5.22 3.26
N PRO A 38 5.82 3.93 3.56
CA PRO A 38 6.82 3.03 4.13
C PRO A 38 8.03 2.93 3.19
N ARG A 39 9.23 3.13 3.72
CA ARG A 39 10.50 2.95 3.00
C ARG A 39 11.35 1.94 3.74
N ASP A 40 11.82 0.91 3.03
CA ASP A 40 12.60 -0.18 3.62
C ASP A 40 13.68 -0.71 2.67
N ASN A 41 14.92 -0.28 2.91
CA ASN A 41 16.08 -0.74 2.15
C ASN A 41 16.74 -2.00 2.75
N SER A 42 16.07 -2.69 3.69
CA SER A 42 16.57 -3.96 4.25
C SER A 42 16.76 -5.00 3.15
N LEU A 43 17.85 -5.76 3.26
CA LEU A 43 18.21 -6.77 2.26
C LEU A 43 17.16 -7.89 2.18
N VAL A 44 16.72 -8.38 3.34
CA VAL A 44 15.70 -9.42 3.48
C VAL A 44 14.46 -8.79 4.09
N LYS A 45 13.30 -9.11 3.51
CA LYS A 45 11.99 -8.58 3.91
C LYS A 45 10.98 -9.72 3.98
N ASP A 46 10.09 -9.68 4.97
CA ASP A 46 8.94 -10.57 5.04
C ASP A 46 7.75 -9.91 4.32
N ILE A 47 7.37 -10.46 3.16
CA ILE A 47 6.25 -9.95 2.35
C ILE A 47 4.94 -9.90 3.15
N ASN A 48 4.76 -10.80 4.12
CA ASN A 48 3.54 -10.84 4.94
C ASN A 48 3.42 -9.64 5.90
N GLN A 49 4.52 -8.91 6.14
CA GLN A 49 4.54 -7.71 6.99
C GLN A 49 4.55 -6.42 6.16
N MET A 50 4.60 -6.50 4.83
CA MET A 50 4.63 -5.33 3.95
C MET A 50 3.24 -4.70 3.85
N HIS A 51 3.20 -3.38 3.68
CA HIS A 51 1.93 -2.64 3.59
C HIS A 51 1.11 -3.12 2.37
N GLN A 52 -0.14 -3.49 2.64
CA GLN A 52 -1.12 -3.89 1.65
C GLN A 52 -2.29 -2.89 1.65
N SER A 53 -2.72 -2.47 0.47
CA SER A 53 -3.88 -1.58 0.30
C SER A 53 -4.62 -1.88 -1.00
N ASP A 54 -5.90 -1.47 -1.05
CA ASP A 54 -6.69 -1.48 -2.28
C ASP A 54 -6.58 -0.16 -3.05
N TYR A 55 -5.98 0.88 -2.45
CA TYR A 55 -5.86 2.24 -2.97
C TYR A 55 -7.20 2.80 -3.51
N GLY A 56 -8.31 2.45 -2.86
CA GLY A 56 -9.66 2.89 -3.24
C GLY A 56 -10.30 2.06 -4.37
N ARG A 57 -9.68 0.96 -4.80
CA ARG A 57 -10.18 0.09 -5.86
C ARG A 57 -10.76 -1.19 -5.26
N LYS A 58 -12.09 -1.24 -5.14
CA LYS A 58 -12.81 -2.39 -4.55
C LYS A 58 -12.38 -3.73 -5.18
N GLY A 59 -12.08 -4.71 -4.34
CA GLY A 59 -11.67 -6.04 -4.80
C GLY A 59 -10.25 -6.08 -5.37
N PHE A 60 -9.44 -5.05 -5.15
CA PHE A 60 -8.01 -5.05 -5.44
C PHE A 60 -7.22 -5.15 -4.14
N SER A 61 -6.09 -5.82 -4.18
CA SER A 61 -5.09 -5.83 -3.12
C SER A 61 -3.73 -5.70 -3.76
N HIS A 62 -2.90 -4.79 -3.26
CA HIS A 62 -1.59 -4.48 -3.81
C HIS A 62 -0.53 -4.41 -2.72
N ILE A 63 0.62 -5.02 -3.00
CA ILE A 63 1.89 -4.85 -2.29
C ILE A 63 2.98 -4.55 -3.33
N THR A 64 3.73 -3.47 -3.14
CA THR A 64 5.01 -3.28 -3.82
C THR A 64 6.08 -4.08 -3.08
N ILE A 65 6.56 -5.19 -3.64
CA ILE A 65 7.54 -6.09 -2.99
C ILE A 65 8.96 -5.50 -3.06
N ALA A 66 9.32 -4.94 -4.22
CA ALA A 66 10.60 -4.30 -4.45
C ALA A 66 10.36 -3.21 -5.48
N GLY A 67 10.57 -1.95 -5.12
CA GLY A 67 10.16 -0.83 -5.96
C GLY A 67 11.03 0.40 -5.76
N ALA A 68 10.92 1.33 -6.70
CA ALA A 68 11.86 2.44 -6.79
C ALA A 68 11.77 3.38 -5.58
N LEU A 69 10.56 3.80 -5.22
CA LEU A 69 10.34 4.75 -4.14
C LEU A 69 10.43 4.12 -2.75
N ALA A 70 9.90 2.91 -2.60
CA ALA A 70 9.83 2.23 -1.32
C ALA A 70 11.14 1.50 -0.95
N HIS A 71 11.93 1.07 -1.93
CA HIS A 71 13.08 0.16 -1.71
C HIS A 71 14.35 0.54 -2.49
N GLY A 72 14.35 1.64 -3.25
CA GLY A 72 15.53 2.13 -3.97
C GLY A 72 15.87 1.40 -5.26
N MET A 73 14.95 0.58 -5.81
CA MET A 73 15.15 -0.09 -7.10
C MET A 73 15.24 0.93 -8.24
N ARG A 74 15.97 0.61 -9.32
CA ARG A 74 16.17 1.55 -10.44
C ARG A 74 15.80 1.01 -11.81
N GLU A 75 15.78 -0.31 -11.96
CA GLU A 75 15.68 -0.98 -13.27
C GLU A 75 14.49 -1.94 -13.33
N VAL A 76 14.09 -2.51 -12.19
CA VAL A 76 12.94 -3.40 -12.07
C VAL A 76 12.13 -3.05 -10.83
N GLU A 77 10.81 -3.20 -10.94
CA GLU A 77 9.87 -3.10 -9.84
C GLU A 77 8.94 -4.32 -9.83
N VAL A 78 8.61 -4.82 -8.65
CA VAL A 78 7.90 -6.08 -8.44
C VAL A 78 6.67 -5.83 -7.58
N TRP A 79 5.52 -6.27 -8.06
CA TRP A 79 4.24 -6.17 -7.37
C TRP A 79 3.65 -7.54 -7.08
N LEU A 80 2.99 -7.67 -5.94
CA LEU A 80 2.04 -8.75 -5.66
C LEU A 80 0.64 -8.17 -5.64
N GLN A 81 -0.21 -8.69 -6.50
CA GLN A 81 -1.56 -8.19 -6.68
C GLN A 81 -2.57 -9.34 -6.61
N THR A 82 -3.70 -9.10 -5.94
CA THR A 82 -4.85 -10.00 -5.96
C THR A 82 -6.07 -9.22 -6.43
N PHE A 83 -6.84 -9.84 -7.32
CA PHE A 83 -8.09 -9.31 -7.83
C PHE A 83 -9.23 -10.22 -7.38
N GLY A 84 -10.32 -9.63 -6.88
CA GLY A 84 -11.55 -10.33 -6.61
C GLY A 84 -12.22 -10.80 -7.91
N PRO A 85 -13.16 -11.76 -7.84
CA PRO A 85 -13.88 -12.25 -9.01
C PRO A 85 -14.63 -11.13 -9.72
N GLY A 86 -14.55 -11.11 -11.05
CA GLY A 86 -15.21 -10.12 -11.89
C GLY A 86 -14.45 -8.80 -12.04
N GLN A 87 -13.31 -8.62 -11.36
CA GLN A 87 -12.58 -7.36 -11.35
C GLN A 87 -11.70 -7.19 -12.59
N ARG A 88 -11.50 -5.92 -12.99
CA ARG A 88 -10.71 -5.54 -14.16
C ARG A 88 -9.73 -4.44 -13.80
N THR A 89 -8.55 -4.44 -14.40
CA THR A 89 -7.71 -3.23 -14.48
C THR A 89 -8.39 -2.20 -15.38
N PRO A 90 -8.04 -0.91 -15.27
CA PRO A 90 -8.29 0.02 -16.37
C PRO A 90 -7.69 -0.54 -17.68
N ILE A 91 -8.25 -0.13 -18.81
CA ILE A 91 -7.53 -0.26 -20.09
C ILE A 91 -6.41 0.78 -20.03
N HIS A 92 -5.16 0.33 -20.09
CA HIS A 92 -4.00 1.19 -19.86
C HIS A 92 -2.79 0.73 -20.67
N ARG A 93 -1.74 1.55 -20.66
CA ARG A 93 -0.44 1.25 -21.26
C ARG A 93 0.67 1.90 -20.43
N HIS A 94 1.88 1.39 -20.56
CA HIS A 94 3.10 1.98 -19.99
C HIS A 94 4.28 1.75 -20.93
N SER A 95 5.25 2.66 -20.89
CA SER A 95 6.46 2.60 -21.71
C SER A 95 7.57 1.79 -21.03
N CYS A 96 7.21 0.59 -20.55
CA CYS A 96 8.11 -0.41 -19.99
C CYS A 96 7.61 -1.80 -20.35
N GLU A 97 8.50 -2.80 -20.29
CA GLU A 97 8.08 -4.20 -20.30
C GLU A 97 7.32 -4.52 -19.00
N GLU A 98 6.31 -5.39 -19.07
CA GLU A 98 5.61 -5.90 -17.89
C GLU A 98 5.41 -7.41 -18.06
N VAL A 99 5.76 -8.16 -17.01
CA VAL A 99 5.69 -9.62 -17.00
C VAL A 99 4.80 -10.06 -15.85
N PHE A 100 3.81 -10.88 -16.16
CA PHE A 100 2.92 -11.47 -15.17
C PHE A 100 3.23 -12.95 -14.99
N VAL A 101 3.26 -13.38 -13.73
CA VAL A 101 3.29 -14.80 -13.35
C VAL A 101 2.04 -15.10 -12.54
N VAL A 102 1.17 -15.96 -13.05
CA VAL A 102 -0.12 -16.26 -12.41
C VAL A 102 0.08 -17.29 -11.30
N LEU A 103 0.18 -16.80 -10.06
CA LEU A 103 0.41 -17.66 -8.89
C LEU A 103 -0.83 -18.49 -8.50
N LYS A 104 -2.02 -17.93 -8.62
CA LYS A 104 -3.31 -18.56 -8.29
C LYS A 104 -4.42 -18.05 -9.20
N GLY A 105 -5.45 -18.87 -9.40
CA GLY A 105 -6.66 -18.49 -10.13
C GLY A 105 -6.55 -18.59 -11.64
N ARG A 106 -7.42 -17.86 -12.33
CA ARG A 106 -7.50 -17.76 -13.80
C ARG A 106 -8.06 -16.39 -14.18
N GLY A 107 -7.90 -16.00 -15.43
CA GLY A 107 -8.43 -14.74 -15.96
C GLY A 107 -8.31 -14.69 -17.47
N THR A 108 -8.43 -13.47 -18.01
CA THR A 108 -8.26 -13.17 -19.44
C THR A 108 -7.43 -11.90 -19.57
N LEU A 109 -6.36 -11.96 -20.36
CA LEU A 109 -5.65 -10.79 -20.87
C LEU A 109 -6.39 -10.28 -22.11
N LEU A 110 -6.73 -9.00 -22.11
CA LEU A 110 -7.25 -8.28 -23.26
C LEU A 110 -6.14 -7.41 -23.83
N LEU A 111 -5.63 -7.75 -25.02
CA LEU A 111 -4.50 -7.07 -25.65
C LEU A 111 -4.96 -6.30 -26.90
N GLY A 112 -4.86 -4.98 -26.88
CA GLY A 112 -5.14 -4.12 -28.02
C GLY A 112 -3.89 -3.87 -28.87
N SER A 113 -4.05 -3.08 -29.93
CA SER A 113 -3.00 -2.77 -30.89
C SER A 113 -2.39 -1.39 -30.69
N THR A 114 -1.07 -1.29 -30.90
CA THR A 114 -0.32 -0.03 -31.05
C THR A 114 -0.16 0.43 -32.50
N SER A 115 -0.54 -0.39 -33.48
CA SER A 115 -0.45 -0.03 -34.91
C SER A 115 -1.62 0.82 -35.41
N LEU A 116 -2.67 0.96 -34.60
CA LEU A 116 -3.87 1.73 -34.89
C LEU A 116 -3.86 3.06 -34.10
N GLN A 117 -4.69 4.01 -34.52
CA GLN A 117 -4.86 5.29 -33.80
C GLN A 117 -5.55 5.12 -32.44
N TYR A 118 -6.21 3.98 -32.22
CA TYR A 118 -6.91 3.60 -30.99
C TYR A 118 -6.72 2.10 -30.76
N PRO A 119 -6.92 1.56 -29.55
CA PRO A 119 -6.57 0.16 -29.22
C PRO A 119 -7.22 -0.93 -30.09
N GLY A 120 -8.32 -0.63 -30.77
CA GLY A 120 -9.10 -1.59 -31.54
C GLY A 120 -9.87 -2.59 -30.67
N THR A 121 -10.43 -3.62 -31.31
CA THR A 121 -11.00 -4.78 -30.59
C THR A 121 -9.84 -5.60 -30.02
N PRO A 122 -9.80 -5.86 -28.71
CA PRO A 122 -8.70 -6.58 -28.10
C PRO A 122 -8.71 -8.06 -28.50
N GLN A 123 -7.53 -8.66 -28.57
CA GLN A 123 -7.39 -10.11 -28.51
C GLN A 123 -7.68 -10.57 -27.08
N GLU A 124 -8.52 -11.59 -26.94
CA GLU A 124 -8.79 -12.22 -25.64
C GLU A 124 -7.92 -13.47 -25.48
N ILE A 125 -7.08 -13.48 -24.44
CA ILE A 125 -6.11 -14.55 -24.19
C ILE A 125 -6.38 -15.12 -22.79
N PRO A 126 -6.82 -16.38 -22.67
CA PRO A 126 -7.05 -17.00 -21.37
C PRO A 126 -5.73 -17.18 -20.63
N VAL A 127 -5.70 -16.83 -19.36
CA VAL A 127 -4.57 -17.04 -18.46
C VAL A 127 -5.00 -17.89 -17.26
N PHE A 128 -4.13 -18.76 -16.78
CA PHE A 128 -4.44 -19.73 -15.74
C PHE A 128 -3.24 -19.92 -14.81
N GLN A 129 -3.46 -20.53 -13.65
CA GLN A 129 -2.41 -20.80 -12.68
C GLN A 129 -1.19 -21.46 -13.34
N ASN A 130 0.00 -21.00 -12.96
CA ASN A 130 1.30 -21.44 -13.49
C ASN A 130 1.57 -21.03 -14.96
N SER A 131 0.79 -20.09 -15.51
CA SER A 131 1.12 -19.41 -16.77
C SER A 131 1.94 -18.14 -16.52
N THR A 132 2.69 -17.74 -17.54
CA THR A 132 3.40 -16.47 -17.62
C THR A 132 3.07 -15.79 -18.94
N PHE A 133 3.02 -14.46 -18.94
CA PHE A 133 2.89 -13.68 -20.16
C PHE A 133 3.60 -12.33 -20.01
N THR A 134 4.02 -11.78 -21.16
CA THR A 134 4.64 -10.47 -21.26
C THR A 134 3.70 -9.55 -22.04
N VAL A 135 3.48 -8.35 -21.51
CA VAL A 135 2.85 -7.26 -22.25
C VAL A 135 3.96 -6.51 -23.01
N PRO A 136 3.91 -6.44 -24.36
CA PRO A 136 4.86 -5.66 -25.12
C PRO A 136 4.82 -4.18 -24.73
N VAL A 137 5.97 -3.51 -24.84
CA VAL A 137 6.09 -2.09 -24.47
C VAL A 137 5.03 -1.26 -25.17
N ASN A 138 4.33 -0.43 -24.39
CA ASN A 138 3.26 0.48 -24.84
C ASN A 138 1.98 -0.16 -25.38
N ASP A 139 1.84 -1.49 -25.41
CA ASP A 139 0.60 -2.11 -25.87
C ASP A 139 -0.57 -1.81 -24.89
N PRO A 140 -1.73 -1.33 -25.39
CA PRO A 140 -2.89 -1.09 -24.56
C PRO A 140 -3.48 -2.41 -24.11
N HIS A 141 -3.65 -2.60 -22.81
CA HIS A 141 -4.10 -3.89 -22.28
C HIS A 141 -4.98 -3.73 -21.04
N GLN A 142 -5.70 -4.80 -20.72
CA GLN A 142 -6.50 -4.95 -19.51
C GLN A 142 -6.43 -6.39 -19.01
N ILE A 143 -6.30 -6.57 -17.69
CA ILE A 143 -6.44 -7.87 -17.02
C ILE A 143 -7.85 -8.00 -16.46
N TYR A 144 -8.52 -9.11 -16.76
CA TYR A 144 -9.83 -9.48 -16.24
C TYR A 144 -9.74 -10.79 -15.46
N VAL A 145 -10.21 -10.83 -14.22
CA VAL A 145 -10.13 -11.99 -13.31
C VAL A 145 -11.51 -12.40 -12.82
#